data_AF-A0A7U9RU81-F1
#
_entry.id   AF-A0A7U9RU81-F1
#
_cell.length_a   1.000
_cell.length_b   1.000
_cell.length_c   1.000
_cell.angle_alpha   90.00
_cell.angle_beta   90.00
_cell.angle_gamma   90.00
#
_symmetry.space_group_name_H-M   'P 1'
#
loop_
_entity.id
_entity.type
_entity.pdbx_description
1 polymer ?
#
loop_
_entity_poly.entity_id
_entity_poly.type
_entity_poly.pdbx_seq_one_letter_code
_entity_poly.pdbx_strand_id
1 'polypeptide(L)'
;MISGEPRKPWIDRDNPKIKQRHYNMKALNSFMSMDLMRSKFDSIVKVGIVTFCEKYADAFIEHVQSLDFPINSTIEVFCKIRDMVLSEGKRNEYFNGDKETSAFDVFYSEGYIPSYSFPKNVVRFCVEKDSEHGRRAPKDIKYAPERDIAVAISEYAPGRFITIDKKIYKSGGLYSNPRPKGYEHNQAEYYFTSKDYKKYIIVCTECNWFGDGQEEYTECPYCHAPVERHSMIKPWGFAPVKGDPVKYEDEEEEKTYAEAPYYSYVPKDTEMQNYKHSYIRFANLQNRKVLTVNMGKKKNGFNICTKCGGAEVAESLQTSDFRFSQPYHDRYLCRHEGTVATNIYLGYEFLTDMFMLDIRYDNQKLVSNYDSEEKNILRSAATTLHEAIKKAVSLSLDIDYNEINGGWRTRLEENGEVHIEMFFYDNLTSGAGYSALIGENRVLDDVFSRTKEILTECTCSKSCRNCLDNFYNQRNHDIFDRTLAAQLLEYALNRKYPEDYSEEEQEVYLAPLKKLIKESKSISAKDNIVFEVIPSLRKRERNEKGKMYLNPYNLSDWLPNTFMEYLGKISE
;
A
#
# COMPACT_ATOMS: atom_id res chain seq x y z
N MET A 1 21.00 22.88 13.60
CA MET A 1 20.35 23.67 12.54
C MET A 1 20.19 22.75 11.35
N ILE A 2 18.97 22.58 10.83
CA ILE A 2 18.77 21.91 9.55
C ILE A 2 19.23 22.92 8.49
N SER A 3 20.47 22.79 8.01
CA SER A 3 21.03 23.62 6.96
C SER A 3 21.00 22.85 5.65
N GLY A 4 20.40 23.44 4.63
CA GLY A 4 20.33 22.96 3.25
C GLY A 4 19.76 24.08 2.40
N GLU A 5 19.95 24.03 1.08
CA GLU A 5 19.22 24.95 0.22
C GLU A 5 17.71 24.75 0.41
N PRO A 6 16.91 25.84 0.48
CA PRO A 6 15.46 25.71 0.53
C PRO A 6 14.98 24.92 -0.68
N ARG A 7 14.22 23.85 -0.44
CA ARG A 7 13.46 23.18 -1.51
C ARG A 7 12.61 24.22 -2.21
N LYS A 8 12.46 24.11 -3.52
CA LYS A 8 11.47 24.85 -4.30
C LYS A 8 10.31 23.89 -4.55
N PRO A 9 9.43 23.67 -3.55
CA PRO A 9 8.34 22.70 -3.67
C PRO A 9 7.54 23.03 -4.92
N TRP A 10 7.52 22.08 -5.84
CA TRP A 10 6.81 22.21 -7.09
C TRP A 10 5.35 21.82 -6.88
N ILE A 11 4.42 22.55 -7.48
CA ILE A 11 2.98 22.21 -7.49
C ILE A 11 2.54 22.27 -8.94
N ASP A 12 1.80 21.24 -9.39
CA ASP A 12 1.24 21.23 -10.74
C ASP A 12 0.11 22.26 -10.85
N ARG A 13 0.49 23.51 -11.13
CA ARG A 13 -0.46 24.62 -11.32
C ARG A 13 -1.25 24.49 -12.62
N ASP A 14 -0.80 23.66 -13.55
CA ASP A 14 -1.40 23.52 -14.86
C ASP A 14 -2.19 22.23 -15.05
N ASN A 15 -2.20 21.37 -14.04
CA ASN A 15 -3.02 20.16 -14.00
C ASN A 15 -4.49 20.45 -14.32
N PRO A 16 -5.01 19.99 -15.48
CA PRO A 16 -6.40 20.23 -15.86
C PRO A 16 -7.40 19.66 -14.84
N LYS A 17 -7.05 18.56 -14.17
CA LYS A 17 -7.90 17.88 -13.19
C LYS A 17 -7.99 18.65 -11.88
N ILE A 18 -6.87 19.19 -11.38
CA ILE A 18 -6.87 20.03 -10.17
C ILE A 18 -7.69 21.31 -10.44
N LYS A 19 -7.50 21.94 -11.62
CA LYS A 19 -8.31 23.09 -12.05
C LYS A 19 -9.79 22.73 -12.12
N GLN A 20 -10.13 21.58 -12.73
CA GLN A 20 -11.51 21.13 -12.86
C GLN A 20 -12.18 20.90 -11.51
N ARG A 21 -11.54 20.18 -10.59
CA ARG A 21 -12.08 19.95 -9.24
C ARG A 21 -12.30 21.26 -8.50
N HIS A 22 -11.39 22.23 -8.66
CA HIS A 22 -11.57 23.55 -8.07
C HIS A 22 -12.81 24.27 -8.62
N TYR A 23 -13.04 24.23 -9.95
CA TYR A 23 -14.25 24.77 -10.55
C TYR A 23 -15.53 24.06 -10.07
N ASN A 24 -15.51 22.73 -9.92
CA ASN A 24 -16.64 21.97 -9.36
C ASN A 24 -16.99 22.43 -7.94
N MET A 25 -15.98 22.67 -7.09
CA MET A 25 -16.20 23.21 -5.74
C MET A 25 -16.77 24.63 -5.76
N LYS A 26 -16.28 25.51 -6.65
CA LYS A 26 -16.86 26.85 -6.84
C LYS A 26 -18.33 26.78 -7.28
N ALA A 27 -18.64 25.89 -8.22
CA ALA A 27 -20.00 25.67 -8.72
C ALA A 27 -20.95 25.20 -7.61
N LEU A 28 -20.54 24.20 -6.82
CA LEU A 28 -21.32 23.72 -5.68
C LEU A 28 -21.54 24.81 -4.62
N ASN A 29 -20.50 25.57 -4.25
CA ASN A 29 -20.64 26.65 -3.27
C ASN A 29 -21.58 27.76 -3.77
N SER A 30 -21.50 28.09 -5.06
CA SER A 30 -22.41 29.04 -5.69
C SER A 30 -23.85 28.54 -5.68
N PHE A 31 -24.09 27.28 -6.03
CA PHE A 31 -25.42 26.65 -5.98
C PHE A 31 -26.00 26.60 -4.56
N MET A 32 -25.18 26.22 -3.57
CA MET A 32 -25.59 26.21 -2.16
C MET A 32 -25.94 27.61 -1.63
N SER A 33 -25.46 28.66 -2.27
CA SER A 33 -25.76 30.05 -1.92
C SER A 33 -27.09 30.55 -2.51
N MET A 34 -27.69 29.82 -3.45
CA MET A 34 -29.02 30.14 -3.98
C MET A 34 -30.10 29.97 -2.91
N ASP A 35 -31.16 30.79 -2.98
CA ASP A 35 -32.27 30.76 -2.02
C ASP A 35 -32.92 29.37 -1.91
N LEU A 36 -32.98 28.63 -3.02
CA LEU A 36 -33.48 27.24 -3.06
C LEU A 36 -32.76 26.31 -2.07
N MET A 37 -31.44 26.50 -1.90
CA MET A 37 -30.59 25.65 -1.08
C MET A 37 -30.34 26.25 0.30
N ARG A 38 -29.94 27.53 0.36
CA ARG A 38 -29.58 28.24 1.59
C ARG A 38 -30.72 28.30 2.60
N SER A 39 -31.97 28.33 2.15
CA SER A 39 -33.14 28.31 3.04
C SER A 39 -33.40 26.97 3.72
N LYS A 40 -32.86 25.88 3.17
CA LYS A 40 -33.13 24.50 3.62
C LYS A 40 -31.93 23.83 4.28
N PHE A 41 -30.72 24.21 3.89
CA PHE A 41 -29.50 23.55 4.31
C PHE A 41 -28.39 24.55 4.62
N ASP A 42 -27.76 24.38 5.78
CA ASP A 42 -26.60 25.20 6.18
C ASP A 42 -25.33 24.88 5.38
N SER A 43 -25.25 23.66 4.82
CA SER A 43 -24.08 23.17 4.09
C SER A 43 -24.43 21.96 3.23
N ILE A 44 -23.66 21.74 2.17
CA ILE A 44 -23.75 20.54 1.32
C ILE A 44 -23.56 19.24 2.11
N VAL A 45 -22.85 19.29 3.25
CA VAL A 45 -22.66 18.14 4.16
C VAL A 45 -23.99 17.62 4.75
N LYS A 46 -25.02 18.46 4.76
CA LYS A 46 -26.37 18.12 5.26
C LYS A 46 -27.30 17.59 4.18
N VAL A 47 -26.91 17.69 2.90
CA VAL A 47 -27.72 17.21 1.78
C VAL A 47 -27.29 15.78 1.49
N GLY A 48 -28.24 14.85 1.48
CA GLY A 48 -27.96 13.48 1.04
C GLY A 48 -27.74 13.41 -0.47
N ILE A 49 -26.90 12.48 -0.94
CA ILE A 49 -26.54 12.35 -2.35
C ILE A 49 -27.70 11.95 -3.27
N VAL A 50 -28.54 11.00 -2.86
CA VAL A 50 -29.76 10.58 -3.57
C VAL A 50 -30.75 11.75 -3.62
N THR A 51 -30.96 12.44 -2.50
CA THR A 51 -31.79 13.65 -2.43
C THR A 51 -31.26 14.74 -3.36
N PHE A 52 -29.94 14.95 -3.42
CA PHE A 52 -29.30 15.89 -4.34
C PHE A 52 -29.59 15.50 -5.79
N CYS A 53 -29.33 14.24 -6.15
CA CYS A 53 -29.50 13.72 -7.51
C CYS A 53 -30.96 13.70 -7.97
N GLU A 54 -31.93 13.42 -7.08
CA GLU A 54 -33.36 13.34 -7.44
C GLU A 54 -34.06 14.69 -7.47
N LYS A 55 -33.75 15.58 -6.51
CA LYS A 55 -34.54 16.81 -6.30
C LYS A 55 -33.85 18.08 -6.77
N TYR A 56 -32.52 18.07 -6.84
CA TYR A 56 -31.73 19.28 -7.05
C TYR A 56 -30.82 19.19 -8.28
N ALA A 57 -30.72 18.03 -8.95
CA ALA A 57 -29.84 17.84 -10.10
C ALA A 57 -30.14 18.80 -11.26
N ASP A 58 -31.40 18.92 -11.67
CA ASP A 58 -31.76 19.78 -12.81
C ASP A 58 -31.50 21.26 -12.50
N ALA A 59 -31.88 21.71 -11.30
CA ALA A 59 -31.59 23.07 -10.83
C ALA A 59 -30.08 23.34 -10.71
N PHE A 60 -29.30 22.33 -10.30
CA PHE A 60 -27.85 22.45 -10.26
C PHE A 60 -27.25 22.56 -11.67
N ILE A 61 -27.69 21.75 -12.62
CA ILE A 61 -27.23 21.80 -14.01
C ILE A 61 -27.55 23.17 -14.63
N GLU A 62 -28.78 23.66 -14.46
CA GLU A 62 -29.22 24.97 -14.94
C GLU A 62 -28.37 26.09 -14.31
N HIS A 63 -28.14 26.04 -13.00
CA HIS A 63 -27.28 27.00 -12.32
C HIS A 63 -25.85 26.98 -12.85
N VAL A 64 -25.26 25.79 -13.03
CA VAL A 64 -23.90 25.64 -13.56
C VAL A 64 -23.79 26.22 -14.97
N GLN A 65 -24.79 26.03 -15.82
CA GLN A 65 -24.83 26.62 -17.17
C GLN A 65 -24.83 28.16 -17.16
N SER A 66 -25.25 28.79 -16.07
CA SER A 66 -25.25 30.25 -15.91
C SER A 66 -23.91 30.83 -15.43
N LEU A 67 -22.94 30.00 -15.05
CA LEU A 67 -21.66 30.43 -14.47
C LEU A 67 -20.66 30.91 -15.54
N ASP A 68 -19.78 31.83 -15.14
CA ASP A 68 -18.84 32.55 -16.02
C ASP A 68 -17.45 31.89 -16.15
N PHE A 69 -17.30 30.64 -15.70
CA PHE A 69 -16.05 29.89 -15.74
C PHE A 69 -16.22 28.52 -16.44
N PRO A 70 -15.14 27.81 -16.84
CA PRO A 70 -15.26 26.58 -17.60
C PRO A 70 -16.13 25.51 -16.92
N ILE A 71 -17.20 25.07 -17.62
CA ILE A 71 -18.25 24.21 -17.06
C ILE A 71 -18.43 22.84 -17.74
N ASN A 72 -17.87 22.64 -18.94
CA ASN A 72 -18.25 21.50 -19.79
C ASN A 72 -17.96 20.15 -19.12
N SER A 73 -16.82 20.00 -18.44
CA SER A 73 -16.47 18.82 -17.64
C SER A 73 -17.19 18.75 -16.29
N THR A 74 -17.69 19.86 -15.75
CA THR A 74 -18.40 19.92 -14.46
C THR A 74 -19.73 19.18 -14.55
N ILE A 75 -20.50 19.45 -15.61
CA ILE A 75 -21.81 18.84 -15.85
C ILE A 75 -21.63 17.37 -16.25
N GLU A 76 -20.70 17.08 -17.16
CA GLU A 76 -20.44 15.72 -17.62
C GLU A 76 -20.10 14.76 -16.46
N VAL A 77 -19.16 15.16 -15.60
CA VAL A 77 -18.75 14.33 -14.45
C VAL A 77 -19.88 14.24 -13.42
N PHE A 78 -20.63 15.32 -13.19
CA PHE A 78 -21.80 15.27 -12.31
C PHE A 78 -22.86 14.29 -12.81
N CYS A 79 -23.19 14.32 -14.11
CA CYS A 79 -24.15 13.40 -14.70
C CYS A 79 -23.71 11.94 -14.54
N LYS A 80 -22.42 11.63 -14.73
CA LYS A 80 -21.89 10.28 -14.47
C LYS A 80 -22.11 9.83 -13.02
N ILE A 81 -21.88 10.72 -12.05
CA ILE A 81 -22.12 10.42 -10.63
C ILE A 81 -23.62 10.26 -10.35
N ARG A 82 -24.46 11.14 -10.90
CA ARG A 82 -25.91 11.06 -10.76
C ARG A 82 -26.44 9.72 -11.29
N ASP A 83 -26.04 9.34 -12.50
CA ASP A 83 -26.49 8.11 -13.14
C ASP A 83 -25.98 6.87 -12.40
N MET A 84 -24.77 6.92 -11.83
CA MET A 84 -24.26 5.89 -10.92
C MET A 84 -25.11 5.77 -9.65
N VAL A 85 -25.39 6.89 -8.99
CA VAL A 85 -26.16 6.93 -7.73
C VAL A 85 -27.59 6.47 -7.92
N LEU A 86 -28.22 6.84 -9.04
CA LEU A 86 -29.61 6.53 -9.36
C LEU A 86 -29.77 5.24 -10.18
N SER A 87 -28.69 4.51 -10.43
CA SER A 87 -28.77 3.22 -11.13
C SER A 87 -29.61 2.20 -10.34
N GLU A 88 -30.27 1.30 -11.09
CA GLU A 88 -31.18 0.31 -10.52
C GLU A 88 -30.48 -0.55 -9.45
N GLY A 89 -31.08 -0.64 -8.26
CA GLY A 89 -30.53 -1.39 -7.13
C GLY A 89 -29.43 -0.68 -6.31
N LYS A 90 -28.79 0.38 -6.83
CA LYS A 90 -27.68 1.06 -6.14
C LYS A 90 -28.10 2.13 -5.13
N ARG A 91 -29.34 2.64 -5.21
CA ARG A 91 -29.86 3.64 -4.28
C ARG A 91 -29.63 3.27 -2.81
N ASN A 92 -29.92 2.01 -2.46
CA ASN A 92 -29.82 1.49 -1.09
C ASN A 92 -28.37 1.40 -0.58
N GLU A 93 -27.37 1.56 -1.45
CA GLU A 93 -25.95 1.60 -1.06
C GLU A 93 -25.57 2.91 -0.36
N TYR A 94 -26.31 3.99 -0.62
CA TYR A 94 -26.10 5.31 -0.04
C TYR A 94 -26.97 5.56 1.20
N PHE A 95 -27.51 4.51 1.81
CA PHE A 95 -28.26 4.58 3.06
C PHE A 95 -27.62 3.69 4.10
N ASN A 96 -27.42 4.25 5.30
CA ASN A 96 -27.07 3.50 6.49
C ASN A 96 -28.23 3.61 7.50
N GLY A 97 -29.10 2.60 7.49
CA GLY A 97 -30.42 2.69 8.12
C GLY A 97 -31.27 3.78 7.46
N ASP A 98 -31.81 4.68 8.26
CA ASP A 98 -32.61 5.82 7.78
C ASP A 98 -31.76 7.02 7.33
N LYS A 99 -30.44 6.95 7.50
CA LYS A 99 -29.54 8.07 7.23
C LYS A 99 -28.91 7.94 5.86
N GLU A 100 -29.13 8.95 5.04
CA GLU A 100 -28.54 9.07 3.71
C GLU A 100 -27.07 9.54 3.77
N THR A 101 -26.22 8.98 2.92
CA THR A 101 -24.84 9.41 2.73
C THR A 101 -24.81 10.82 2.16
N SER A 102 -23.96 11.67 2.73
CA SER A 102 -23.84 13.07 2.34
C SER A 102 -23.37 13.22 0.89
N ALA A 103 -23.96 14.18 0.17
CA ALA A 103 -23.55 14.56 -1.19
C ALA A 103 -22.07 14.99 -1.21
N PHE A 104 -21.62 15.69 -0.17
CA PHE A 104 -20.21 16.04 0.00
C PHE A 104 -19.30 14.82 0.14
N ASP A 105 -19.78 13.74 0.78
CA ASP A 105 -19.01 12.51 0.95
C ASP A 105 -18.85 11.76 -0.37
N VAL A 106 -19.93 11.63 -1.14
CA VAL A 106 -19.87 10.99 -2.45
C VAL A 106 -19.10 11.84 -3.48
N PHE A 107 -19.35 13.14 -3.57
CA PHE A 107 -18.57 14.00 -4.47
C PHE A 107 -17.08 13.99 -4.15
N TYR A 108 -16.72 13.82 -2.88
CA TYR A 108 -15.34 13.64 -2.47
C TYR A 108 -14.80 12.26 -2.87
N SER A 109 -15.52 11.17 -2.58
CA SER A 109 -15.05 9.80 -2.88
C SER A 109 -14.92 9.54 -4.37
N GLU A 110 -15.81 10.12 -5.17
CA GLU A 110 -15.80 10.04 -6.64
C GLU A 110 -14.84 11.04 -7.28
N GLY A 111 -14.10 11.83 -6.48
CA GLY A 111 -13.10 12.78 -6.99
C GLY A 111 -13.69 13.96 -7.78
N TYR A 112 -14.97 14.30 -7.56
CA TYR A 112 -15.66 15.44 -8.15
C TYR A 112 -15.15 16.77 -7.60
N ILE A 113 -14.89 16.84 -6.29
CA ILE A 113 -14.36 18.03 -5.61
C ILE A 113 -12.92 17.82 -5.14
N PRO A 114 -12.19 18.89 -4.79
CA PRO A 114 -10.84 18.76 -4.29
C PRO A 114 -10.80 18.21 -2.86
N SER A 115 -9.78 17.40 -2.59
CA SER A 115 -9.54 16.79 -1.28
C SER A 115 -8.40 17.44 -0.48
N TYR A 116 -7.64 18.38 -1.06
CA TYR A 116 -6.46 19.00 -0.43
C TYR A 116 -6.75 19.83 0.83
N SER A 117 -7.96 20.36 1.02
CA SER A 117 -8.30 21.21 2.18
C SER A 117 -8.99 20.47 3.33
N PHE A 118 -9.38 19.21 3.14
CA PHE A 118 -10.15 18.44 4.13
C PHE A 118 -9.71 16.98 4.14
N PRO A 119 -8.75 16.59 5.02
CA PRO A 119 -8.29 15.22 5.11
C PRO A 119 -9.42 14.31 5.64
N LYS A 120 -10.16 13.62 4.77
CA LYS A 120 -11.17 12.63 5.22
C LYS A 120 -10.57 11.29 5.63
N ASN A 121 -9.33 11.05 5.24
CA ASN A 121 -8.59 9.83 5.53
C ASN A 121 -7.67 10.02 6.73
N VAL A 122 -8.10 10.83 7.71
CA VAL A 122 -7.40 10.97 8.98
C VAL A 122 -8.15 10.22 10.05
N VAL A 123 -7.42 9.41 10.80
CA VAL A 123 -7.93 8.68 11.96
C VAL A 123 -7.19 9.13 13.22
N ARG A 124 -7.90 9.03 14.34
CA ARG A 124 -7.42 9.47 15.65
C ARG A 124 -7.07 8.28 16.51
N PHE A 125 -6.04 8.43 17.34
CA PHE A 125 -5.81 7.54 18.48
C PHE A 125 -6.35 8.18 19.76
N CYS A 126 -7.59 7.88 20.11
CA CYS A 126 -8.31 8.53 21.20
C CYS A 126 -7.90 7.96 22.57
N VAL A 127 -7.32 8.80 23.42
CA VAL A 127 -7.05 8.52 24.83
C VAL A 127 -7.99 9.36 25.68
N GLU A 128 -8.83 8.70 26.47
CA GLU A 128 -9.84 9.36 27.30
C GLU A 128 -9.26 9.88 28.63
N LYS A 129 -9.90 10.91 29.20
CA LYS A 129 -9.78 11.33 30.61
C LYS A 129 -11.17 11.42 31.22
N ASP A 130 -11.24 11.33 32.54
CA ASP A 130 -12.48 11.61 33.24
C ASP A 130 -12.92 13.06 33.00
N SER A 131 -14.22 13.27 32.84
CA SER A 131 -14.76 14.60 32.56
C SER A 131 -14.73 15.51 33.79
N GLU A 132 -14.48 16.79 33.55
CA GLU A 132 -14.53 17.84 34.57
C GLU A 132 -15.94 18.04 35.13
N HIS A 133 -16.98 17.65 34.37
CA HIS A 133 -18.38 17.66 34.81
C HIS A 133 -18.76 16.46 35.71
N GLY A 134 -17.78 15.67 36.16
CA GLY A 134 -17.93 14.59 37.12
C GLY A 134 -17.96 13.20 36.51
N ARG A 135 -17.82 12.16 37.36
CA ARG A 135 -17.66 10.74 36.96
C ARG A 135 -18.82 10.14 36.15
N ARG A 136 -19.96 10.83 36.05
CA ARG A 136 -21.16 10.37 35.31
C ARG A 136 -21.31 11.02 33.93
N ALA A 137 -20.52 12.05 33.61
CA ALA A 137 -20.51 12.65 32.29
C ALA A 137 -19.69 11.79 31.30
N PRO A 138 -19.97 11.87 29.98
CA PRO A 138 -19.14 11.24 28.97
C PRO A 138 -17.68 11.62 29.16
N LYS A 139 -16.76 10.67 29.02
CA LYS A 139 -15.33 10.95 29.17
C LYS A 139 -14.86 11.95 28.10
N ASP A 140 -13.97 12.85 28.52
CA ASP A 140 -13.35 13.83 27.63
C ASP A 140 -12.14 13.21 26.94
N ILE A 141 -11.73 13.74 25.78
CA ILE A 141 -10.49 13.32 25.13
C ILE A 141 -9.32 14.04 25.76
N LYS A 142 -8.37 13.26 26.30
CA LYS A 142 -7.09 13.78 26.78
C LYS A 142 -6.12 14.00 25.63
N TYR A 143 -5.98 12.99 24.77
CA TYR A 143 -5.13 13.03 23.59
C TYR A 143 -5.84 12.39 22.41
N ALA A 144 -5.69 12.97 21.22
CA ALA A 144 -6.14 12.37 19.97
C ALA A 144 -5.16 12.74 18.85
N PRO A 145 -3.91 12.22 18.87
CA PRO A 145 -3.01 12.41 17.76
C PRO A 145 -3.66 11.90 16.47
N GLU A 146 -3.53 12.70 15.44
CA GLU A 146 -4.08 12.47 14.12
C GLU A 146 -3.01 11.87 13.21
N ARG A 147 -3.42 10.87 12.42
CA ARG A 147 -2.59 10.25 11.39
C ARG A 147 -3.40 9.99 10.15
N ASP A 148 -2.75 10.11 9.00
CA ASP A 148 -3.30 9.59 7.75
C ASP A 148 -3.54 8.07 7.89
N ILE A 149 -4.70 7.60 7.42
CA ILE A 149 -5.13 6.22 7.52
C ILE A 149 -4.13 5.26 6.86
N ALA A 150 -3.42 5.69 5.81
CA ALA A 150 -2.35 4.93 5.16
C ALA A 150 -1.26 4.50 6.15
N VAL A 151 -0.95 5.39 7.08
CA VAL A 151 0.07 5.18 8.11
C VAL A 151 -0.57 4.52 9.33
N ALA A 152 -1.76 4.98 9.73
CA ALA A 152 -2.42 4.55 10.95
C ALA A 152 -2.80 3.08 10.96
N ILE A 153 -3.19 2.48 9.83
CA ILE A 153 -3.47 1.05 9.78
C ILE A 153 -2.23 0.18 10.04
N SER A 154 -1.03 0.77 10.12
CA SER A 154 0.23 0.12 10.56
C SER A 154 0.66 0.60 11.96
N GLU A 155 0.69 1.93 12.18
CA GLU A 155 1.19 2.50 13.44
C GLU A 155 0.23 2.31 14.61
N TYR A 156 -1.08 2.39 14.34
CA TYR A 156 -2.15 2.27 15.33
C TYR A 156 -2.84 0.91 15.28
N ALA A 157 -2.39 -0.01 14.43
CA ALA A 157 -2.93 -1.37 14.37
C ALA A 157 -2.95 -2.03 15.77
N PRO A 158 -3.96 -2.86 16.08
CA PRO A 158 -4.03 -3.57 17.36
C PRO A 158 -2.71 -4.26 17.71
N GLY A 159 -2.27 -4.12 18.97
CA GLY A 159 -1.01 -4.67 19.47
C GLY A 159 0.23 -3.77 19.33
N ARG A 160 0.17 -2.68 18.57
CA ARG A 160 1.27 -1.70 18.43
C ARG A 160 1.41 -0.81 19.66
N PHE A 161 2.63 -0.32 19.92
CA PHE A 161 2.89 0.69 20.95
C PHE A 161 2.94 2.10 20.37
N ILE A 162 2.22 3.01 21.03
CA ILE A 162 2.17 4.42 20.72
C ILE A 162 2.71 5.19 21.93
N THR A 163 3.72 6.01 21.73
CA THR A 163 4.24 6.89 22.78
C THR A 163 3.59 8.27 22.70
N ILE A 164 2.88 8.67 23.75
CA ILE A 164 2.24 9.99 23.87
C ILE A 164 2.64 10.57 25.22
N ASP A 165 3.24 11.77 25.23
CA ASP A 165 3.63 12.47 26.46
C ASP A 165 4.48 11.59 27.42
N LYS A 166 5.49 10.92 26.85
CA LYS A 166 6.41 9.98 27.54
C LYS A 166 5.71 8.75 28.17
N LYS A 167 4.42 8.54 27.91
CA LYS A 167 3.68 7.34 28.29
C LYS A 167 3.48 6.44 27.08
N ILE A 168 3.49 5.14 27.32
CA ILE A 168 3.31 4.13 26.28
C ILE A 168 1.89 3.61 26.38
N TYR A 169 1.24 3.50 25.22
CA TYR A 169 -0.12 3.02 25.06
C TYR A 169 -0.10 1.85 24.07
N LYS A 170 -0.64 0.70 24.46
CA LYS A 170 -0.85 -0.44 23.55
C LYS A 170 -2.18 -0.25 22.82
N SER A 171 -2.18 -0.25 21.49
CA SER A 171 -3.42 -0.16 20.71
C SER A 171 -4.31 -1.37 21.00
N GLY A 172 -5.55 -1.12 21.42
CA GLY A 172 -6.49 -2.16 21.86
C GLY A 172 -7.67 -2.39 20.93
N GLY A 173 -7.80 -1.61 19.86
CA GLY A 173 -8.87 -1.78 18.89
C GLY A 173 -9.40 -0.47 18.33
N LEU A 174 -10.57 -0.57 17.73
CA LEU A 174 -11.21 0.49 16.97
C LEU A 174 -12.19 1.29 17.84
N TYR A 175 -12.10 2.62 17.79
CA TYR A 175 -12.88 3.50 18.65
C TYR A 175 -13.12 4.87 18.02
N SER A 176 -14.27 5.46 18.33
CA SER A 176 -14.67 6.82 17.97
C SER A 176 -15.13 7.60 19.19
N ASN A 177 -14.80 8.90 19.22
CA ASN A 177 -15.42 9.87 20.12
C ASN A 177 -15.68 11.18 19.35
N PRO A 178 -16.91 11.73 19.36
CA PRO A 178 -18.11 11.21 20.02
C PRO A 178 -18.56 9.87 19.45
N ARG A 179 -19.17 9.03 20.30
CA ARG A 179 -19.76 7.76 19.86
C ARG A 179 -20.95 8.01 18.91
N PRO A 180 -21.26 7.10 17.98
CA PRO A 180 -22.43 7.24 17.11
C PRO A 180 -23.72 7.29 17.94
N LYS A 181 -24.63 8.21 17.58
CA LYS A 181 -25.91 8.37 18.29
C LYS A 181 -26.73 7.08 18.20
N GLY A 182 -27.25 6.62 19.33
CA GLY A 182 -28.03 5.38 19.44
C GLY A 182 -27.18 4.11 19.53
N TYR A 183 -25.84 4.24 19.47
CA TYR A 183 -24.88 3.14 19.61
C TYR A 183 -23.86 3.41 20.72
N GLU A 184 -24.24 4.16 21.76
CA GLU A 184 -23.33 4.62 22.80
C GLU A 184 -22.67 3.45 23.55
N HIS A 185 -23.32 2.29 23.64
CA HIS A 185 -22.82 1.10 24.35
C HIS A 185 -22.33 -0.03 23.42
N ASN A 186 -22.44 0.16 22.11
CA ASN A 186 -22.19 -0.85 21.07
C ASN A 186 -21.71 -0.18 19.77
N GLN A 187 -20.83 0.82 19.88
CA GLN A 187 -20.45 1.67 18.73
C GLN A 187 -19.90 0.90 17.53
N ALA A 188 -19.23 -0.24 17.75
CA ALA A 188 -18.66 -1.00 16.65
C ALA A 188 -19.76 -1.57 15.75
N GLU A 189 -20.95 -1.85 16.30
CA GLU A 189 -22.07 -2.41 15.55
C GLU A 189 -22.49 -1.46 14.42
N TYR A 190 -22.51 -0.15 14.68
CA TYR A 190 -22.79 0.88 13.68
C TYR A 190 -21.84 0.82 12.48
N TYR A 191 -20.55 0.58 12.73
CA TYR A 191 -19.54 0.53 11.68
C TYR A 191 -19.50 -0.82 10.97
N PHE A 192 -19.76 -1.92 11.67
CA PHE A 192 -19.81 -3.26 11.09
C PHE A 192 -21.03 -3.49 10.18
N THR A 193 -22.11 -2.73 10.38
CA THR A 193 -23.30 -2.75 9.50
C THR A 193 -23.21 -1.74 8.35
N SER A 194 -22.26 -0.80 8.40
CA SER A 194 -22.07 0.22 7.37
C SER A 194 -21.22 -0.29 6.21
N LYS A 195 -21.73 -0.13 4.97
CA LYS A 195 -20.98 -0.41 3.73
C LYS A 195 -19.78 0.52 3.51
N ASP A 196 -19.77 1.69 4.15
CA ASP A 196 -18.64 2.65 4.07
C ASP A 196 -17.42 2.15 4.84
N TYR A 197 -17.63 1.27 5.82
CA TYR A 197 -16.61 0.78 6.73
C TYR A 197 -16.31 -0.71 6.54
N LYS A 198 -17.30 -1.55 6.29
CA LYS A 198 -17.12 -2.98 6.05
C LYS A 198 -17.29 -3.32 4.57
N LYS A 199 -16.26 -3.92 3.99
CA LYS A 199 -16.27 -4.42 2.60
C LYS A 199 -15.74 -5.85 2.56
N TYR A 200 -16.12 -6.57 1.50
CA TYR A 200 -15.48 -7.83 1.14
C TYR A 200 -14.47 -7.55 0.03
N ILE A 201 -13.33 -8.23 0.09
CA ILE A 201 -12.28 -8.15 -0.92
C ILE A 201 -11.84 -9.55 -1.31
N ILE A 202 -11.36 -9.69 -2.54
CA ILE A 202 -10.68 -10.89 -3.01
C ILE A 202 -9.19 -10.62 -2.94
N VAL A 203 -8.38 -11.57 -2.47
CA VAL A 203 -6.93 -11.43 -2.35
C VAL A 203 -6.24 -12.66 -2.95
N CYS A 204 -5.22 -12.45 -3.77
CA CYS A 204 -4.39 -13.53 -4.31
C CYS A 204 -3.45 -14.10 -3.24
N THR A 205 -3.32 -15.43 -3.21
CA THR A 205 -2.45 -16.14 -2.28
C THR A 205 -0.96 -15.87 -2.52
N GLU A 206 -0.56 -15.67 -3.77
CA GLU A 206 0.85 -15.54 -4.18
C GLU A 206 1.33 -14.10 -4.42
N CYS A 207 0.61 -13.33 -5.25
CA CYS A 207 1.10 -12.02 -5.72
C CYS A 207 0.44 -10.81 -5.04
N ASN A 208 -0.40 -11.05 -4.02
CA ASN A 208 -1.12 -10.02 -3.25
C ASN A 208 -2.02 -9.08 -4.09
N TRP A 209 -2.40 -9.47 -5.31
CA TRP A 209 -3.47 -8.81 -6.05
C TRP A 209 -4.77 -8.82 -5.26
N PHE A 210 -5.61 -7.79 -5.43
CA PHE A 210 -6.98 -7.81 -4.91
C PHE A 210 -8.01 -7.41 -5.95
N GLY A 211 -9.22 -7.92 -5.76
CA GLY A 211 -10.43 -7.57 -6.51
C GLY A 211 -11.56 -7.14 -5.59
N ASP A 212 -12.65 -6.66 -6.18
CA ASP A 212 -13.86 -6.36 -5.42
C ASP A 212 -14.50 -7.68 -4.93
N GLY A 213 -14.97 -7.71 -3.69
CA GLY A 213 -15.62 -8.90 -3.11
C GLY A 213 -16.90 -9.34 -3.82
N GLN A 214 -17.51 -8.47 -4.62
CA GLN A 214 -18.69 -8.79 -5.45
C GLN A 214 -18.34 -9.54 -6.74
N GLU A 215 -17.08 -9.50 -7.17
CA GLU A 215 -16.64 -10.15 -8.40
C GLU A 215 -16.47 -11.67 -8.20
N GLU A 216 -16.55 -12.42 -9.29
CA GLU A 216 -16.39 -13.88 -9.30
C GLU A 216 -15.07 -14.27 -9.96
N TYR A 217 -13.96 -13.87 -9.35
CA TYR A 217 -12.64 -14.40 -9.73
C TYR A 217 -12.41 -15.74 -9.03
N THR A 218 -12.14 -16.78 -9.80
CA THR A 218 -11.67 -18.08 -9.29
C THR A 218 -10.15 -18.15 -9.21
N GLU A 219 -9.47 -17.42 -10.09
CA GLU A 219 -8.01 -17.34 -10.20
C GLU A 219 -7.56 -15.89 -10.30
N CYS A 220 -6.32 -15.63 -9.90
CA CYS A 220 -5.74 -14.30 -9.95
C CYS A 220 -5.44 -13.90 -11.40
N PRO A 221 -5.92 -12.73 -11.87
CA PRO A 221 -5.67 -12.29 -13.25
C PRO A 221 -4.21 -11.89 -13.54
N TYR A 222 -3.33 -11.90 -12.53
CA TYR A 222 -1.91 -11.55 -12.66
C TYR A 222 -0.97 -12.73 -12.78
N CYS A 223 -1.25 -13.78 -12.00
CA CYS A 223 -0.32 -14.89 -11.82
C CYS A 223 -1.01 -16.24 -11.87
N HIS A 224 -2.33 -16.26 -12.09
CA HIS A 224 -3.18 -17.47 -12.16
C HIS A 224 -3.18 -18.33 -10.89
N ALA A 225 -2.61 -17.83 -9.79
CA ALA A 225 -2.72 -18.47 -8.49
C ALA A 225 -4.15 -18.35 -7.92
N PRO A 226 -4.54 -19.22 -6.97
CA PRO A 226 -5.83 -19.11 -6.29
C PRO A 226 -6.06 -17.77 -5.61
N VAL A 227 -7.34 -17.42 -5.45
CA VAL A 227 -7.77 -16.22 -4.73
C VAL A 227 -8.69 -16.57 -3.56
N GLU A 228 -8.64 -15.76 -2.51
CA GLU A 228 -9.40 -15.94 -1.28
C GLU A 228 -10.26 -14.72 -0.99
N ARG A 229 -11.47 -14.93 -0.45
CA ARG A 229 -12.37 -13.86 -0.01
C ARG A 229 -12.13 -13.55 1.45
N HIS A 230 -11.88 -12.27 1.74
CA HIS A 230 -11.64 -11.76 3.09
C HIS A 230 -12.57 -10.58 3.40
N SER A 231 -12.93 -10.42 4.67
CA SER A 231 -13.64 -9.23 5.14
C SER A 231 -12.62 -8.17 5.52
N MET A 232 -12.85 -6.94 5.08
CA MET A 232 -12.01 -5.78 5.36
C MET A 232 -12.81 -4.71 6.09
N ILE A 233 -12.20 -4.10 7.09
CA ILE A 233 -12.72 -2.95 7.83
C ILE A 233 -11.83 -1.73 7.59
N LYS A 234 -12.46 -0.61 7.20
CA LYS A 234 -11.86 0.72 7.30
C LYS A 234 -11.88 1.17 8.75
N PRO A 235 -10.72 1.42 9.39
CA PRO A 235 -10.71 1.91 10.76
C PRO A 235 -11.42 3.27 10.88
N TRP A 236 -12.32 3.40 11.86
CA TRP A 236 -12.99 4.67 12.20
C TRP A 236 -12.24 5.49 13.26
N GLY A 237 -11.16 4.93 13.80
CA GLY A 237 -10.34 5.47 14.86
C GLY A 237 -9.79 4.33 15.72
N PHE A 238 -8.82 4.63 16.56
CA PHE A 238 -8.14 3.68 17.42
C PHE A 238 -8.14 4.18 18.86
N ALA A 239 -7.98 3.27 19.82
CA ALA A 239 -7.82 3.64 21.22
C ALA A 239 -7.02 2.58 21.99
N PRO A 240 -6.43 2.93 23.15
CA PRO A 240 -5.59 2.00 23.89
C PRO A 240 -6.38 0.90 24.57
N VAL A 241 -5.73 -0.24 24.77
CA VAL A 241 -6.24 -1.34 25.61
C VAL A 241 -6.70 -0.77 26.96
N LYS A 242 -7.95 -1.06 27.34
CA LYS A 242 -8.61 -0.55 28.57
C LYS A 242 -8.70 0.97 28.71
N GLY A 243 -8.25 1.77 27.74
CA GLY A 243 -8.17 3.22 27.86
C GLY A 243 -6.93 3.75 28.59
N ASP A 244 -5.99 2.88 29.00
CA ASP A 244 -4.92 3.22 29.95
C ASP A 244 -3.50 3.08 29.36
N PRO A 245 -2.50 3.78 29.90
CA PRO A 245 -1.10 3.55 29.55
C PRO A 245 -0.62 2.21 30.11
N VAL A 246 0.30 1.57 29.38
CA VAL A 246 0.98 0.33 29.79
C VAL A 246 2.43 0.60 30.17
N LYS A 247 3.04 -0.31 30.95
CA LYS A 247 4.48 -0.32 31.19
C LYS A 247 5.15 -1.20 30.15
N TYR A 248 6.26 -0.73 29.57
CA TYR A 248 6.96 -1.45 28.50
C TYR A 248 7.49 -2.83 28.95
N GLU A 249 7.92 -2.95 30.21
CA GLU A 249 8.51 -4.18 30.76
C GLU A 249 7.50 -5.32 30.92
N ASP A 250 6.20 -5.01 30.95
CA ASP A 250 5.13 -5.98 31.24
C ASP A 250 4.42 -6.50 29.97
N GLU A 251 4.76 -5.97 28.78
CA GLU A 251 3.99 -6.19 27.56
C GLU A 251 4.92 -6.39 26.35
N GLU A 252 4.55 -7.34 25.48
CA GLU A 252 5.19 -7.51 24.18
C GLU A 252 4.45 -6.69 23.10
N GLU A 253 5.24 -6.04 22.22
CA GLU A 253 4.72 -5.29 21.07
C GLU A 253 4.50 -6.22 19.88
N GLU A 254 3.28 -6.21 19.34
CA GLU A 254 2.97 -6.94 18.13
C GLU A 254 3.07 -6.03 16.90
N LYS A 255 4.19 -6.14 16.19
CA LYS A 255 4.43 -5.35 14.98
C LYS A 255 3.69 -5.96 13.78
N THR A 256 2.54 -5.38 13.44
CA THR A 256 1.86 -5.60 12.15
C THR A 256 2.03 -4.35 11.29
N TYR A 257 2.09 -4.53 9.98
CA TYR A 257 2.31 -3.45 9.03
C TYR A 257 1.29 -3.57 7.90
N ALA A 258 0.80 -2.44 7.40
CA ALA A 258 0.23 -2.39 6.08
C ALA A 258 1.23 -2.96 5.09
N GLU A 259 0.74 -3.81 4.21
CA GLU A 259 1.49 -4.17 3.03
C GLU A 259 1.68 -2.96 2.12
N ALA A 260 2.60 -3.07 1.16
CA ALA A 260 2.72 -2.05 0.13
C ALA A 260 1.34 -1.80 -0.50
N PRO A 261 0.95 -0.53 -0.75
CA PRO A 261 -0.36 -0.19 -1.28
C PRO A 261 -0.56 -0.95 -2.58
N TYR A 262 -1.62 -1.74 -2.69
CA TYR A 262 -1.89 -2.53 -3.88
C TYR A 262 -2.90 -1.77 -4.75
N TYR A 263 -3.03 -2.13 -6.04
CA TYR A 263 -4.13 -1.64 -6.89
C TYR A 263 -4.80 -2.79 -7.66
N SER A 264 -6.13 -2.74 -7.79
CA SER A 264 -6.94 -3.81 -8.38
C SER A 264 -6.86 -3.85 -9.91
N TYR A 265 -6.40 -2.76 -10.52
CA TYR A 265 -6.45 -2.56 -11.97
C TYR A 265 -5.66 -3.65 -12.72
N VAL A 266 -6.29 -4.19 -13.77
CA VAL A 266 -5.70 -5.06 -14.79
C VAL A 266 -5.46 -4.27 -16.08
N PRO A 267 -4.21 -3.90 -16.42
CA PRO A 267 -3.88 -3.10 -17.59
C PRO A 267 -3.89 -3.94 -18.88
N LYS A 268 -5.03 -4.57 -19.20
CA LYS A 268 -5.22 -5.23 -20.52
C LYS A 268 -5.54 -4.20 -21.62
N ASP A 269 -6.18 -3.09 -21.28
CA ASP A 269 -6.68 -2.09 -22.25
C ASP A 269 -5.97 -0.73 -22.20
N THR A 270 -4.84 -0.60 -21.48
CA THR A 270 -4.11 0.67 -21.43
C THR A 270 -3.10 0.76 -22.57
N GLU A 271 -3.22 1.80 -23.38
CA GLU A 271 -2.17 2.17 -24.33
C GLU A 271 -0.92 2.67 -23.59
N MET A 272 0.18 1.93 -23.71
CA MET A 272 1.45 2.26 -23.07
C MET A 272 2.45 2.87 -24.07
N GLN A 273 3.22 3.84 -23.61
CA GLN A 273 4.29 4.47 -24.38
C GLN A 273 5.60 3.70 -24.21
N ASN A 274 6.34 3.48 -25.29
CA ASN A 274 7.67 2.89 -25.21
C ASN A 274 8.69 3.92 -24.72
N TYR A 275 9.50 3.58 -23.72
CA TYR A 275 10.63 4.38 -23.34
C TYR A 275 11.84 4.06 -24.22
N LYS A 276 12.12 4.91 -25.21
CA LYS A 276 13.26 4.77 -26.13
C LYS A 276 13.30 3.35 -26.75
N HIS A 277 14.50 2.79 -26.97
CA HIS A 277 14.69 1.42 -27.45
C HIS A 277 15.02 0.45 -26.31
N SER A 278 14.17 0.42 -25.27
CA SER A 278 14.38 -0.36 -24.05
C SER A 278 13.37 -1.52 -23.92
N TYR A 279 13.33 -2.21 -22.79
CA TYR A 279 12.24 -3.11 -22.38
C TYR A 279 11.18 -2.42 -21.51
N ILE A 280 11.28 -1.10 -21.33
CA ILE A 280 10.39 -0.32 -20.50
C ILE A 280 9.27 0.30 -21.35
N ARG A 281 8.05 0.13 -20.88
CA ARG A 281 6.87 0.89 -21.29
C ARG A 281 6.30 1.63 -20.09
N PHE A 282 5.57 2.71 -20.32
CA PHE A 282 4.94 3.45 -19.24
C PHE A 282 3.61 4.08 -19.65
N ALA A 283 2.77 4.39 -18.66
CA ALA A 283 1.50 5.07 -18.86
C ALA A 283 1.12 5.90 -17.64
N ASN A 284 0.43 7.02 -17.87
CA ASN A 284 -0.26 7.77 -16.82
C ASN A 284 -1.71 7.29 -16.76
N LEU A 285 -2.08 6.69 -15.63
CA LEU A 285 -3.39 6.15 -15.37
C LEU A 285 -4.18 7.10 -14.49
N GLN A 286 -5.36 7.50 -14.93
CA GLN A 286 -6.21 8.42 -14.17
C GLN A 286 -7.31 7.69 -13.39
N ASN A 287 -7.67 8.24 -12.22
CA ASN A 287 -8.80 7.81 -11.39
C ASN A 287 -8.79 6.29 -11.07
N ARG A 288 -7.62 5.76 -10.69
CA ARG A 288 -7.50 4.36 -10.32
C ARG A 288 -7.77 4.17 -8.83
N LYS A 289 -8.50 3.09 -8.52
CA LYS A 289 -8.75 2.64 -7.16
C LYS A 289 -7.52 1.92 -6.64
N VAL A 290 -6.96 2.44 -5.57
CA VAL A 290 -5.83 1.86 -4.84
C VAL A 290 -6.36 1.42 -3.47
N LEU A 291 -5.95 0.23 -3.04
CA LEU A 291 -6.31 -0.35 -1.77
C LEU A 291 -5.05 -0.58 -0.95
N THR A 292 -5.02 0.00 0.25
CA THR A 292 -3.95 -0.28 1.21
C THR A 292 -4.52 -1.12 2.33
N VAL A 293 -3.89 -2.27 2.60
CA VAL A 293 -4.39 -3.27 3.55
C VAL A 293 -3.27 -3.73 4.47
N ASN A 294 -3.58 -3.80 5.76
CA ASN A 294 -2.84 -4.56 6.75
C ASN A 294 -3.54 -5.92 6.94
N MET A 295 -2.86 -6.99 6.51
CA MET A 295 -3.35 -8.37 6.55
C MET A 295 -2.97 -9.09 7.87
N GLY A 296 -2.45 -8.38 8.87
CA GLY A 296 -1.98 -8.96 10.12
C GLY A 296 -0.71 -9.82 9.94
N LYS A 297 -0.39 -10.64 10.94
CA LYS A 297 0.76 -11.57 10.86
C LYS A 297 0.42 -12.74 9.95
N LYS A 298 1.32 -13.07 9.01
CA LYS A 298 1.17 -14.21 8.08
C LYS A 298 -0.17 -14.22 7.31
N LYS A 299 -0.75 -13.05 7.02
CA LYS A 299 -2.06 -12.88 6.36
C LYS A 299 -3.28 -13.39 7.15
N ASN A 300 -3.16 -13.62 8.46
CA ASN A 300 -4.28 -14.10 9.27
C ASN A 300 -5.30 -13.01 9.66
N GLY A 301 -4.99 -11.73 9.48
CA GLY A 301 -5.86 -10.61 9.84
C GLY A 301 -5.89 -10.28 11.33
N PHE A 302 -7.02 -9.77 11.78
CA PHE A 302 -7.30 -9.32 13.13
C PHE A 302 -8.63 -9.92 13.63
N ASN A 303 -8.70 -10.22 14.92
CA ASN A 303 -9.95 -10.56 15.58
C ASN A 303 -10.52 -9.29 16.21
N ILE A 304 -11.77 -8.93 15.88
CA ILE A 304 -12.37 -7.65 16.27
C ILE A 304 -13.76 -7.90 16.85
N CYS A 305 -14.04 -7.39 18.05
CA CYS A 305 -15.38 -7.41 18.62
C CYS A 305 -16.31 -6.44 17.88
N THR A 306 -17.38 -6.96 17.30
CA THR A 306 -18.42 -6.23 16.57
C THR A 306 -19.29 -5.35 17.47
N LYS A 307 -19.18 -5.47 18.81
CA LYS A 307 -19.91 -4.64 19.78
C LYS A 307 -19.07 -3.48 20.30
N CYS A 308 -17.91 -3.75 20.90
CA CYS A 308 -17.07 -2.73 21.54
C CYS A 308 -15.89 -2.26 20.67
N GLY A 309 -15.54 -2.96 19.60
CA GLY A 309 -14.39 -2.60 18.76
C GLY A 309 -13.02 -3.02 19.33
N GLY A 310 -12.98 -3.67 20.50
CA GLY A 310 -11.75 -4.30 21.00
C GLY A 310 -11.19 -5.29 19.99
N ALA A 311 -9.88 -5.33 19.85
CA ALA A 311 -9.22 -6.14 18.83
C ALA A 311 -7.84 -6.65 19.23
N GLU A 312 -7.44 -7.74 18.59
CA GLU A 312 -6.11 -8.35 18.68
C GLU A 312 -5.64 -8.82 17.29
N VAL A 313 -4.34 -9.12 17.17
CA VAL A 313 -3.80 -9.73 15.96
C VAL A 313 -4.23 -11.20 15.91
N ALA A 314 -4.74 -11.66 14.77
CA ALA A 314 -5.19 -13.04 14.65
C ALA A 314 -3.99 -14.00 14.48
N GLU A 315 -4.05 -15.13 15.18
CA GLU A 315 -3.12 -16.24 15.01
C GLU A 315 -3.61 -17.24 13.95
N SER A 316 -2.72 -18.14 13.51
CA SER A 316 -3.04 -19.16 12.51
C SER A 316 -4.01 -20.23 13.04
N LEU A 317 -3.95 -20.52 14.34
CA LEU A 317 -4.88 -21.43 15.01
C LEU A 317 -5.93 -20.60 15.72
N GLN A 318 -7.13 -20.56 15.16
CA GLN A 318 -8.25 -19.84 15.74
C GLN A 318 -8.68 -20.53 17.03
N THR A 319 -8.55 -19.82 18.16
CA THR A 319 -9.14 -20.21 19.44
C THR A 319 -10.47 -19.47 19.60
N SER A 320 -11.44 -20.11 20.25
CA SER A 320 -12.67 -19.44 20.67
C SER A 320 -12.50 -18.63 21.97
N ASP A 321 -11.29 -18.62 22.55
CA ASP A 321 -10.94 -17.91 23.78
C ASP A 321 -10.21 -16.60 23.43
N PHE A 322 -10.98 -15.52 23.33
CA PHE A 322 -10.48 -14.18 23.00
C PHE A 322 -10.15 -13.41 24.28
N ARG A 323 -8.89 -13.00 24.45
CA ARG A 323 -8.38 -12.40 25.70
C ARG A 323 -8.01 -10.92 25.59
N PHE A 324 -8.69 -10.18 24.72
CA PHE A 324 -8.56 -8.73 24.65
C PHE A 324 -9.66 -8.00 25.43
N SER A 325 -9.51 -6.69 25.60
CA SER A 325 -10.46 -5.82 26.30
C SER A 325 -11.00 -4.74 25.36
N GLN A 326 -12.14 -4.15 25.71
CA GLN A 326 -12.62 -2.94 25.04
C GLN A 326 -11.58 -1.79 25.13
N PRO A 327 -11.44 -0.95 24.09
CA PRO A 327 -10.38 0.04 24.01
C PRO A 327 -10.75 1.37 24.70
N TYR A 328 -11.66 1.33 25.68
CA TYR A 328 -12.18 2.50 26.38
C TYR A 328 -12.79 2.11 27.73
N HIS A 329 -13.04 3.10 28.57
CA HIS A 329 -13.70 2.91 29.85
C HIS A 329 -15.22 2.94 29.69
N ASP A 330 -15.91 1.94 30.23
CA ASP A 330 -17.38 1.92 30.31
C ASP A 330 -17.82 1.27 31.63
N ARG A 331 -19.07 1.48 32.02
CA ARG A 331 -19.67 0.90 33.23
C ARG A 331 -19.73 -0.61 33.17
N TYR A 332 -19.94 -1.17 31.98
CA TYR A 332 -20.04 -2.60 31.74
C TYR A 332 -18.88 -3.06 30.87
N LEU A 333 -18.17 -4.08 31.33
CA LEU A 333 -17.13 -4.73 30.53
C LEU A 333 -17.77 -5.59 29.44
N CYS A 334 -17.31 -5.43 28.21
CA CYS A 334 -17.65 -6.34 27.13
C CYS A 334 -17.02 -7.73 27.40
N ARG A 335 -17.82 -8.79 27.31
CA ARG A 335 -17.36 -10.18 27.46
C ARG A 335 -16.92 -10.84 26.16
N HIS A 336 -17.16 -10.20 25.01
CA HIS A 336 -16.84 -10.69 23.67
C HIS A 336 -17.50 -12.02 23.26
N GLU A 337 -18.36 -12.61 24.10
CA GLU A 337 -19.10 -13.84 23.81
C GLU A 337 -19.98 -13.67 22.55
N GLY A 338 -19.74 -14.48 21.51
CA GLY A 338 -20.52 -14.49 20.27
C GLY A 338 -20.45 -13.20 19.43
N THR A 339 -19.54 -12.29 19.74
CA THR A 339 -19.47 -10.96 19.12
C THR A 339 -18.12 -10.66 18.50
N VAL A 340 -17.24 -11.65 18.30
CA VAL A 340 -15.93 -11.46 17.67
C VAL A 340 -15.99 -11.92 16.22
N ALA A 341 -15.67 -11.00 15.31
CA ALA A 341 -15.41 -11.31 13.91
C ALA A 341 -13.91 -11.62 13.75
N THR A 342 -13.60 -12.77 13.18
CA THR A 342 -12.22 -13.27 13.04
C THR A 342 -11.67 -12.98 11.64
N ASN A 343 -10.34 -13.01 11.52
CA ASN A 343 -9.62 -12.88 10.25
C ASN A 343 -9.97 -11.63 9.43
N ILE A 344 -10.26 -10.52 10.11
CA ILE A 344 -10.61 -9.25 9.46
C ILE A 344 -9.34 -8.52 9.05
N TYR A 345 -9.29 -8.01 7.82
CA TYR A 345 -8.21 -7.13 7.39
C TYR A 345 -8.53 -5.67 7.71
N LEU A 346 -7.52 -4.87 8.04
CA LEU A 346 -7.68 -3.43 8.20
C LEU A 346 -7.22 -2.75 6.92
N GLY A 347 -8.06 -1.95 6.28
CA GLY A 347 -7.67 -1.33 5.02
C GLY A 347 -8.59 -0.23 4.56
N TYR A 348 -8.17 0.51 3.55
CA TYR A 348 -8.97 1.57 2.95
C TYR A 348 -8.69 1.68 1.46
N GLU A 349 -9.71 2.14 0.75
CA GLU A 349 -9.70 2.37 -0.70
C GLU A 349 -9.72 3.88 -0.95
N PHE A 350 -8.95 4.33 -1.94
CA PHE A 350 -8.94 5.71 -2.38
C PHE A 350 -8.69 5.80 -3.90
N LEU A 351 -9.14 6.90 -4.51
CA LEU A 351 -8.85 7.22 -5.90
C LEU A 351 -7.57 8.02 -6.00
N THR A 352 -6.69 7.62 -6.90
CA THR A 352 -5.47 8.38 -7.22
C THR A 352 -5.10 8.23 -8.68
N ASP A 353 -4.26 9.15 -9.16
CA ASP A 353 -3.62 9.05 -10.46
C ASP A 353 -2.27 8.35 -10.28
N MET A 354 -1.95 7.44 -11.19
CA MET A 354 -0.79 6.56 -11.08
C MET A 354 0.09 6.69 -12.30
N PHE A 355 1.39 6.81 -12.10
CA PHE A 355 2.38 6.49 -13.11
C PHE A 355 2.66 4.99 -13.04
N MET A 356 2.50 4.30 -14.16
CA MET A 356 2.79 2.89 -14.30
C MET A 356 3.99 2.72 -15.22
N LEU A 357 4.93 1.89 -14.79
CA LEU A 357 6.12 1.47 -15.50
C LEU A 357 6.06 -0.05 -15.64
N ASP A 358 6.15 -0.55 -16.87
CA ASP A 358 6.07 -1.97 -17.22
C ASP A 358 7.40 -2.39 -17.85
N ILE A 359 8.08 -3.35 -17.23
CA ILE A 359 9.34 -3.90 -17.72
C ILE A 359 9.05 -5.29 -18.27
N ARG A 360 9.22 -5.49 -19.58
CA ARG A 360 9.19 -6.83 -20.14
C ARG A 360 10.35 -7.66 -19.58
N TYR A 361 10.06 -8.86 -19.11
CA TYR A 361 10.97 -9.68 -18.32
C TYR A 361 11.11 -11.09 -18.89
N ASP A 362 12.35 -11.59 -18.94
CA ASP A 362 12.69 -12.91 -19.47
C ASP A 362 12.89 -13.92 -18.33
N ASN A 363 11.82 -14.63 -17.95
CA ASN A 363 11.83 -15.65 -16.89
C ASN A 363 12.49 -16.98 -17.30
N GLN A 364 12.94 -17.12 -18.55
CA GLN A 364 13.69 -18.28 -19.02
C GLN A 364 15.18 -18.13 -18.72
N LYS A 365 15.71 -16.90 -18.83
CA LYS A 365 17.14 -16.60 -18.56
C LYS A 365 17.40 -15.94 -17.22
N LEU A 366 16.40 -15.26 -16.64
CA LEU A 366 16.51 -14.59 -15.35
C LEU A 366 15.69 -15.33 -14.28
N VAL A 367 16.00 -15.04 -13.02
CA VAL A 367 15.30 -15.60 -11.86
C VAL A 367 13.80 -15.31 -11.90
N SER A 368 13.00 -16.24 -11.39
CA SER A 368 11.54 -16.24 -11.51
C SER A 368 10.86 -16.64 -10.20
N ASN A 369 9.54 -16.81 -10.20
CA ASN A 369 8.82 -17.38 -9.05
C ASN A 369 8.89 -18.92 -9.02
N TYR A 370 9.94 -19.53 -9.57
CA TYR A 370 10.10 -20.98 -9.68
C TYR A 370 10.29 -21.67 -8.32
N ASP A 371 11.20 -21.13 -7.50
CA ASP A 371 11.48 -21.63 -6.15
C ASP A 371 11.74 -20.48 -5.16
N SER A 372 11.99 -20.82 -3.90
CA SER A 372 12.21 -19.82 -2.85
C SER A 372 13.50 -19.01 -3.03
N GLU A 373 14.54 -19.58 -3.63
CA GLU A 373 15.80 -18.87 -3.87
C GLU A 373 15.61 -17.81 -4.97
N GLU A 374 15.07 -18.21 -6.12
CA GLU A 374 14.79 -17.30 -7.23
C GLU A 374 13.79 -16.21 -6.83
N LYS A 375 12.72 -16.57 -6.10
CA LYS A 375 11.71 -15.63 -5.61
C LYS A 375 12.32 -14.57 -4.69
N ASN A 376 13.26 -14.94 -3.82
CA ASN A 376 13.95 -14.01 -2.94
C ASN A 376 14.86 -13.04 -3.69
N ILE A 377 15.60 -13.52 -4.69
CA ILE A 377 16.49 -12.68 -5.52
C ILE A 377 15.66 -11.70 -6.35
N LEU A 378 14.61 -12.19 -7.04
CA LEU A 378 13.70 -11.33 -7.81
C LEU A 378 13.07 -10.26 -6.92
N ARG A 379 12.61 -10.65 -5.73
CA ARG A 379 12.04 -9.72 -4.76
C ARG A 379 13.04 -8.66 -4.33
N SER A 380 14.29 -9.03 -4.05
CA SER A 380 15.35 -8.10 -3.69
C SER A 380 15.63 -7.12 -4.83
N ALA A 381 15.81 -7.61 -6.06
CA ALA A 381 16.08 -6.79 -7.24
C ALA A 381 14.96 -5.77 -7.50
N ALA A 382 13.72 -6.23 -7.60
CA ALA A 382 12.58 -5.38 -7.95
C ALA A 382 12.18 -4.41 -6.82
N THR A 383 12.25 -4.83 -5.55
CA THR A 383 11.99 -3.93 -4.41
C THR A 383 13.06 -2.84 -4.32
N THR A 384 14.33 -3.20 -4.50
CA THR A 384 15.42 -2.22 -4.47
C THR A 384 15.32 -1.25 -5.64
N LEU A 385 14.98 -1.74 -6.84
CA LEU A 385 14.82 -0.89 -8.02
C LEU A 385 13.63 0.07 -7.87
N HIS A 386 12.47 -0.43 -7.42
CA HIS A 386 11.29 0.40 -7.14
C HIS A 386 11.62 1.53 -6.16
N GLU A 387 12.31 1.18 -5.07
CA GLU A 387 12.72 2.13 -4.04
C GLU A 387 13.73 3.17 -4.56
N ALA A 388 14.69 2.74 -5.38
CA ALA A 388 15.66 3.63 -6.00
C ALA A 388 15.00 4.61 -6.97
N ILE A 389 14.04 4.14 -7.78
CA ILE A 389 13.24 4.99 -8.66
C ILE A 389 12.41 5.98 -7.83
N LYS A 390 11.76 5.53 -6.75
CA LYS A 390 11.01 6.41 -5.86
C LYS A 390 11.90 7.53 -5.28
N LYS A 391 13.10 7.18 -4.81
CA LYS A 391 14.08 8.16 -4.32
C LYS A 391 14.52 9.11 -5.45
N ALA A 392 14.79 8.60 -6.65
CA ALA A 392 15.15 9.40 -7.81
C ALA A 392 14.03 10.38 -8.21
N VAL A 393 12.77 9.96 -8.18
CA VAL A 393 11.60 10.83 -8.40
C VAL A 393 11.58 11.97 -7.38
N SER A 394 11.78 11.68 -6.08
CA SER A 394 11.80 12.74 -5.06
C SER A 394 12.90 13.78 -5.29
N LEU A 395 14.07 13.35 -5.81
CA LEU A 395 15.18 14.23 -6.13
C LEU A 395 14.96 15.01 -7.43
N SER A 396 14.35 14.39 -8.44
CA SER A 396 14.09 15.00 -9.75
C SER A 396 13.00 16.07 -9.66
N LEU A 397 11.98 15.82 -8.83
CA LEU A 397 10.84 16.72 -8.63
C LEU A 397 11.01 17.68 -7.44
N ASP A 398 12.11 17.57 -6.68
CA ASP A 398 12.39 18.34 -5.45
C ASP A 398 11.26 18.30 -4.42
N ILE A 399 10.74 17.09 -4.17
CA ILE A 399 9.63 16.82 -3.25
C ILE A 399 10.09 15.97 -2.07
N ASP A 400 9.27 15.91 -1.01
CA ASP A 400 9.58 14.98 0.08
C ASP A 400 9.44 13.53 -0.38
N TYR A 401 10.30 12.66 0.14
CA TYR A 401 10.28 11.23 -0.17
C TYR A 401 8.91 10.58 0.11
N ASN A 402 8.13 11.12 1.06
CA ASN A 402 6.79 10.62 1.40
C ASN A 402 5.63 11.19 0.56
N GLU A 403 5.91 12.13 -0.34
CA GLU A 403 4.89 12.70 -1.24
C GLU A 403 4.51 11.71 -2.36
N ILE A 404 5.41 10.80 -2.71
CA ILE A 404 5.15 9.70 -3.64
C ILE A 404 5.13 8.39 -2.86
N ASN A 405 4.23 7.49 -3.26
CA ASN A 405 4.20 6.11 -2.79
C ASN A 405 4.00 5.17 -3.98
N GLY A 406 4.09 3.86 -3.76
CA GLY A 406 4.00 2.90 -4.84
C GLY A 406 4.34 1.48 -4.43
N GLY A 407 4.35 0.60 -5.42
CA GLY A 407 4.81 -0.77 -5.26
C GLY A 407 5.15 -1.39 -6.60
N TRP A 408 5.42 -2.69 -6.59
CA TRP A 408 5.69 -3.46 -7.79
C TRP A 408 5.06 -4.85 -7.72
N ARG A 409 4.87 -5.48 -8.88
CA ARG A 409 4.35 -6.85 -9.01
C ARG A 409 4.81 -7.51 -10.30
N THR A 410 4.72 -8.84 -10.35
CA THR A 410 4.90 -9.61 -11.58
C THR A 410 3.55 -9.87 -12.25
N ARG A 411 3.45 -9.68 -13.56
CA ARG A 411 2.31 -10.09 -14.39
C ARG A 411 2.76 -11.17 -15.37
N LEU A 412 2.01 -12.26 -15.43
CA LEU A 412 2.14 -13.30 -16.45
C LEU A 412 0.97 -13.14 -17.42
N GLU A 413 1.30 -12.96 -18.69
CA GLU A 413 0.32 -12.89 -19.77
C GLU A 413 -0.04 -14.29 -20.29
N GLU A 414 -1.22 -14.42 -20.91
CA GLU A 414 -1.71 -15.69 -21.46
C GLU A 414 -0.81 -16.25 -22.58
N ASN A 415 -0.07 -15.38 -23.27
CA ASN A 415 0.92 -15.75 -24.29
C ASN A 415 2.26 -16.23 -23.69
N GLY A 416 2.40 -16.23 -22.36
CA GLY A 416 3.61 -16.62 -21.64
C GLY A 416 4.62 -15.48 -21.43
N GLU A 417 4.34 -14.26 -21.89
CA GLU A 417 5.19 -13.10 -21.60
C GLU A 417 5.10 -12.73 -20.11
N VAL A 418 6.24 -12.37 -19.52
CA VAL A 418 6.32 -11.94 -18.13
C VAL A 418 6.71 -10.48 -18.07
N HIS A 419 6.08 -9.76 -17.14
CA HIS A 419 6.29 -8.35 -16.92
C HIS A 419 6.53 -8.06 -15.44
N ILE A 420 7.42 -7.11 -15.15
CA ILE A 420 7.54 -6.48 -13.84
C ILE A 420 6.88 -5.11 -13.94
N GLU A 421 5.74 -4.96 -13.29
CA GLU A 421 5.03 -3.69 -13.19
C GLU A 421 5.45 -2.96 -11.92
N MET A 422 5.79 -1.70 -12.06
CA MET A 422 6.04 -0.76 -10.99
C MET A 422 5.05 0.39 -11.12
N PHE A 423 4.49 0.85 -10.01
CA PHE A 423 3.57 1.97 -10.01
C PHE A 423 3.91 2.95 -8.92
N PHE A 424 3.59 4.21 -9.20
CA PHE A 424 3.87 5.35 -8.35
C PHE A 424 2.64 6.25 -8.35
N TYR A 425 2.25 6.74 -7.19
CA TYR A 425 1.10 7.61 -7.04
C TYR A 425 1.37 8.63 -5.93
N ASP A 426 0.63 9.72 -5.97
CA ASP A 426 0.75 10.78 -4.98
C ASP A 426 0.13 10.33 -3.65
N ASN A 427 0.89 10.45 -2.57
CA ASN A 427 0.41 10.06 -1.24
C ASN A 427 -0.71 11.00 -0.72
N LEU A 428 -0.77 12.23 -1.24
CA LEU A 428 -1.86 13.16 -0.92
C LEU A 428 -3.17 12.71 -1.58
N THR A 429 -4.24 12.66 -0.79
CA THR A 429 -5.59 12.21 -1.19
C THR A 429 -6.23 12.94 -2.37
N SER A 430 -5.65 14.04 -2.87
CA SER A 430 -6.10 14.76 -4.07
C SER A 430 -5.26 14.50 -5.30
N GLY A 431 -4.07 13.90 -5.14
CA GLY A 431 -3.00 14.04 -6.11
C GLY A 431 -2.44 15.47 -6.12
N ALA A 432 -1.15 15.61 -5.88
CA ALA A 432 -0.43 16.86 -6.12
C ALA A 432 -0.04 17.03 -7.60
N GLY A 433 -0.23 15.99 -8.41
CA GLY A 433 0.14 15.91 -9.81
C GLY A 433 1.54 15.33 -10.05
N TYR A 434 2.26 14.89 -9.01
CA TYR A 434 3.65 14.41 -9.17
C TYR A 434 3.70 13.13 -9.99
N SER A 435 2.80 12.18 -9.76
CA SER A 435 2.75 10.93 -10.52
C SER A 435 2.59 11.19 -12.02
N ALA A 436 1.71 12.11 -12.41
CA ALA A 436 1.52 12.48 -13.81
C ALA A 436 2.80 13.03 -14.47
N LEU A 437 3.61 13.78 -13.72
CA LEU A 437 4.87 14.34 -14.22
C LEU A 437 5.96 13.30 -14.47
N ILE A 438 5.95 12.17 -13.74
CA ILE A 438 7.00 11.15 -13.89
C ILE A 438 7.07 10.68 -15.35
N GLY A 439 5.92 10.63 -16.05
CA GLY A 439 5.84 10.26 -17.46
C GLY A 439 6.29 11.33 -18.45
N GLU A 440 6.65 12.54 -18.03
CA GLU A 440 7.22 13.55 -18.94
C GLU A 440 8.64 13.15 -19.34
N ASN A 441 8.93 13.15 -20.65
CA ASN A 441 10.21 12.65 -21.20
C ASN A 441 11.46 13.18 -20.48
N ARG A 442 11.51 14.47 -20.14
CA ARG A 442 12.66 15.07 -19.44
C ARG A 442 12.78 14.61 -17.99
N VAL A 443 11.64 14.48 -17.30
CA VAL A 443 11.59 14.02 -15.92
C VAL A 443 11.97 12.54 -15.86
N LEU A 444 11.40 11.71 -16.73
CA LEU A 444 11.68 10.28 -16.77
C LEU A 444 13.16 10.00 -17.08
N ASP A 445 13.77 10.78 -17.99
CA ASP A 445 15.20 10.71 -18.29
C ASP A 445 16.07 11.04 -17.06
N ASP A 446 15.76 12.12 -16.33
CA ASP A 446 16.46 12.49 -15.10
C ASP A 446 16.28 11.43 -14.00
N VAL A 447 15.05 10.91 -13.84
CA VAL A 447 14.72 9.84 -12.89
C VAL A 447 15.57 8.60 -13.15
N PHE A 448 15.68 8.13 -14.38
CA PHE A 448 16.51 6.95 -14.67
C PHE A 448 18.01 7.23 -14.51
N SER A 449 18.49 8.43 -14.84
CA SER A 449 19.88 8.83 -14.60
C SER A 449 20.22 8.79 -13.11
N ARG A 450 19.41 9.45 -12.28
CA ARG A 450 19.58 9.46 -10.83
C ARG A 450 19.39 8.09 -10.19
N THR A 451 18.47 7.27 -10.71
CA THR A 451 18.30 5.89 -10.26
C THR A 451 19.60 5.12 -10.45
N LYS A 452 20.26 5.28 -11.60
CA LYS A 452 21.56 4.66 -11.86
C LYS A 452 22.62 5.14 -10.88
N GLU A 453 22.75 6.46 -10.67
CA GLU A 453 23.69 7.05 -9.70
C GLU A 453 23.49 6.48 -8.29
N ILE A 454 22.24 6.46 -7.80
CA ILE A 454 21.88 5.90 -6.49
C ILE A 454 22.35 4.45 -6.33
N LEU A 455 22.20 3.66 -7.39
CA LEU A 455 22.52 2.23 -7.37
C LEU A 455 24.03 1.99 -7.51
N THR A 456 24.77 2.79 -8.29
CA THR A 456 26.16 2.48 -8.67
C THR A 456 27.23 3.28 -7.93
N GLU A 457 26.98 4.49 -7.43
CA GLU A 457 28.06 5.36 -6.94
C GLU A 457 28.51 5.07 -5.51
N CYS A 458 27.69 4.41 -4.70
CA CYS A 458 28.08 4.06 -3.33
C CYS A 458 28.84 2.72 -3.27
N THR A 459 29.78 2.62 -2.33
CA THR A 459 30.70 1.48 -2.16
C THR A 459 30.24 0.47 -1.09
N CYS A 460 29.02 0.61 -0.54
CA CYS A 460 28.51 -0.38 0.42
C CYS A 460 28.14 -1.71 -0.25
N SER A 461 28.13 -2.81 0.50
CA SER A 461 27.89 -4.15 -0.05
C SER A 461 26.48 -4.34 -0.62
N LYS A 462 25.45 -3.91 0.12
CA LYS A 462 24.04 -4.07 -0.24
C LYS A 462 23.36 -2.71 -0.39
N SER A 463 23.01 -2.07 0.74
CA SER A 463 22.52 -0.70 0.82
C SER A 463 23.03 -0.02 2.11
N CYS A 464 22.89 1.29 2.19
CA CYS A 464 23.21 2.08 3.37
C CYS A 464 22.43 3.39 3.38
N ARG A 465 22.53 4.15 4.49
CA ARG A 465 21.87 5.45 4.67
C ARG A 465 22.32 6.54 3.70
N ASN A 466 23.51 6.40 3.10
CA ASN A 466 24.00 7.37 2.12
C ASN A 466 23.35 7.16 0.74
N CYS A 467 23.06 5.91 0.38
CA CYS A 467 22.57 5.58 -0.97
C CYS A 467 21.07 5.35 -1.04
N LEU A 468 20.47 4.51 -0.19
CA LEU A 468 19.08 4.07 -0.35
C LEU A 468 18.30 4.05 0.97
N ASP A 469 18.93 3.62 2.06
CA ASP A 469 18.24 3.43 3.34
C ASP A 469 17.80 4.77 3.92
N ASN A 470 16.57 4.83 4.40
CA ASN A 470 16.00 5.94 5.14
C ASN A 470 15.03 5.42 6.22
N PHE A 471 14.47 6.33 7.01
CA PHE A 471 13.56 5.96 8.11
C PHE A 471 12.27 5.28 7.59
N TYR A 472 11.77 5.73 6.45
CA TYR A 472 10.47 5.31 5.91
C TYR A 472 10.53 3.95 5.21
N ASN A 473 11.69 3.53 4.71
CA ASN A 473 11.88 2.23 4.06
C ASN A 473 12.55 1.16 4.94
N GLN A 474 12.64 1.38 6.26
CA GLN A 474 13.31 0.49 7.22
C GLN A 474 12.86 -0.97 7.18
N ARG A 475 11.61 -1.23 6.79
CA ARG A 475 11.08 -2.60 6.64
C ARG A 475 11.80 -3.42 5.57
N ASN A 476 12.38 -2.75 4.58
CA ASN A 476 12.99 -3.39 3.42
C ASN A 476 14.52 -3.38 3.46
N HIS A 477 15.15 -2.80 4.50
CA HIS A 477 16.63 -2.71 4.59
C HIS A 477 17.31 -4.07 4.43
N ASP A 478 16.77 -5.11 5.06
CA ASP A 478 17.36 -6.46 5.01
C ASP A 478 17.28 -7.12 3.63
N ILE A 479 16.37 -6.66 2.76
CA ILE A 479 16.18 -7.21 1.41
C ILE A 479 16.79 -6.34 0.31
N PHE A 480 17.31 -5.16 0.62
CA PHE A 480 17.87 -4.29 -0.40
C PHE A 480 19.20 -4.81 -0.92
N ASP A 481 19.36 -4.79 -2.24
CA ASP A 481 20.61 -5.11 -2.93
C ASP A 481 20.74 -4.23 -4.18
N ARG A 482 21.60 -3.22 -4.09
CA ARG A 482 21.78 -2.25 -5.18
C ARG A 482 22.37 -2.86 -6.43
N THR A 483 23.20 -3.89 -6.29
CA THR A 483 23.85 -4.54 -7.43
C THR A 483 22.80 -5.28 -8.25
N LEU A 484 21.87 -6.00 -7.60
CA LEU A 484 20.75 -6.63 -8.29
C LEU A 484 19.82 -5.63 -8.97
N ALA A 485 19.49 -4.54 -8.28
CA ALA A 485 18.67 -3.48 -8.88
C ALA A 485 19.37 -2.79 -10.06
N ALA A 486 20.68 -2.57 -9.99
CA ALA A 486 21.46 -2.01 -11.09
C ALA A 486 21.46 -2.95 -12.30
N GLN A 487 21.63 -4.26 -12.08
CA GLN A 487 21.52 -5.28 -13.12
C GLN A 487 20.13 -5.29 -13.76
N LEU A 488 19.06 -5.23 -12.95
CA LEU A 488 17.69 -5.18 -13.45
C LEU A 488 17.41 -3.89 -14.23
N LEU A 489 17.94 -2.75 -13.78
CA LEU A 489 17.83 -1.46 -14.47
C LEU A 489 18.57 -1.48 -15.82
N GLU A 490 19.79 -2.03 -15.86
CA GLU A 490 20.59 -2.13 -17.09
C GLU A 490 19.94 -3.10 -18.11
N TYR A 491 19.37 -4.20 -17.62
CA TYR A 491 18.52 -5.08 -18.42
C TYR A 491 17.32 -4.34 -19.00
N ALA A 492 16.60 -3.60 -18.15
CA ALA A 492 15.40 -2.89 -18.55
C ALA A 492 15.71 -1.78 -19.58
N LEU A 493 16.74 -0.97 -19.33
CA LEU A 493 17.10 0.19 -20.17
C LEU A 493 17.80 -0.22 -21.48
N ASN A 494 18.79 -1.12 -21.37
CA ASN A 494 19.76 -1.39 -22.45
C ASN A 494 19.64 -2.80 -23.01
N ARG A 495 18.69 -3.62 -22.53
CA ARG A 495 18.48 -5.02 -22.95
C ARG A 495 19.70 -5.92 -22.75
N LYS A 496 20.56 -5.55 -21.78
CA LYS A 496 21.77 -6.30 -21.45
C LYS A 496 21.50 -7.22 -20.27
N TYR A 497 21.79 -8.51 -20.45
CA TYR A 497 21.78 -9.46 -19.34
C TYR A 497 23.02 -9.26 -18.47
N PRO A 498 22.98 -9.65 -17.19
CA PRO A 498 24.15 -9.64 -16.33
C PRO A 498 25.30 -10.45 -16.95
N GLU A 499 26.48 -9.85 -17.05
CA GLU A 499 27.68 -10.46 -17.63
C GLU A 499 28.32 -11.49 -16.68
N ASP A 500 29.00 -12.48 -17.24
CA ASP A 500 29.72 -13.48 -16.45
C ASP A 500 30.88 -12.85 -15.68
N TYR A 501 31.16 -13.40 -14.50
CA TYR A 501 32.33 -12.99 -13.71
C TYR A 501 33.61 -13.49 -14.34
N SER A 502 34.67 -12.67 -14.29
CA SER A 502 36.03 -13.08 -14.64
C SER A 502 36.53 -14.20 -13.72
N GLU A 503 37.51 -14.98 -14.18
CA GLU A 503 38.08 -16.09 -13.38
C GLU A 503 38.55 -15.63 -12.00
N GLU A 504 39.15 -14.43 -11.92
CA GLU A 504 39.61 -13.84 -10.67
C GLU A 504 38.45 -13.54 -9.71
N GLU A 505 37.35 -12.96 -10.21
CA GLU A 505 36.14 -12.70 -9.42
C GLU A 505 35.48 -13.99 -8.95
N GLN A 506 35.40 -15.00 -9.82
CA GLN A 506 34.86 -16.31 -9.46
C GLN A 506 35.67 -16.96 -8.33
N GLU A 507 37.00 -16.89 -8.37
CA GLU A 507 37.87 -17.40 -7.31
C GLU A 507 37.63 -16.71 -5.97
N VAL A 508 37.42 -15.38 -5.99
CA VAL A 508 37.08 -14.61 -4.78
C VAL A 508 35.74 -15.08 -4.19
N TYR A 509 34.71 -15.24 -5.02
CA TYR A 509 33.40 -15.71 -4.55
C TYR A 509 33.44 -17.16 -4.04
N LEU A 510 34.24 -18.04 -4.65
CA LEU A 510 34.31 -19.45 -4.28
C LEU A 510 35.13 -19.72 -3.01
N ALA A 511 35.95 -18.77 -2.57
CA ALA A 511 36.85 -18.93 -1.43
C ALA A 511 36.17 -19.50 -0.15
N PRO A 512 34.97 -19.05 0.26
CA PRO A 512 34.28 -19.59 1.44
C PRO A 512 33.90 -21.07 1.29
N LEU A 513 33.35 -21.46 0.13
CA LEU A 513 32.95 -22.83 -0.15
C LEU A 513 34.17 -23.76 -0.24
N LYS A 514 35.21 -23.35 -0.97
CA LYS A 514 36.47 -24.12 -1.08
C LYS A 514 37.11 -24.38 0.29
N LYS A 515 37.02 -23.40 1.20
CA LYS A 515 37.49 -23.56 2.58
C LYS A 515 36.71 -24.62 3.34
N LEU A 516 35.37 -24.60 3.29
CA LEU A 516 34.53 -25.62 3.93
C LEU A 516 34.80 -27.03 3.41
N ILE A 517 34.94 -27.17 2.08
CA ILE A 517 35.28 -28.44 1.44
C ILE A 517 36.62 -28.96 1.97
N LYS A 518 37.65 -28.11 2.01
CA LYS A 518 38.99 -28.47 2.49
C LYS A 518 39.00 -28.91 3.96
N GLU A 519 38.16 -28.31 4.80
CA GLU A 519 38.09 -28.64 6.23
C GLU A 519 37.29 -29.93 6.50
N SER A 520 36.50 -30.40 5.54
CA SER A 520 35.73 -31.64 5.66
C SER A 520 36.61 -32.89 5.44
N LYS A 521 36.98 -33.56 6.53
CA LYS A 521 37.95 -34.68 6.56
C LYS A 521 37.50 -35.98 5.85
N SER A 522 36.29 -36.03 5.32
CA SER A 522 35.67 -37.26 4.78
C SER A 522 35.62 -37.33 3.25
N ILE A 523 36.10 -36.31 2.53
CA ILE A 523 35.98 -36.24 1.07
C ILE A 523 37.31 -36.66 0.44
N SER A 524 37.33 -37.85 -0.19
CA SER A 524 38.50 -38.29 -0.96
C SER A 524 38.63 -37.42 -2.21
N ALA A 525 39.85 -37.01 -2.54
CA ALA A 525 40.19 -36.04 -3.58
C ALA A 525 39.93 -36.50 -5.04
N LYS A 526 38.82 -37.20 -5.32
CA LYS A 526 38.49 -37.75 -6.65
C LYS A 526 37.26 -37.14 -7.33
N ASP A 527 36.55 -36.23 -6.68
CA ASP A 527 35.27 -35.76 -7.20
C ASP A 527 35.41 -34.37 -7.82
N ASN A 528 35.72 -34.36 -9.12
CA ASN A 528 35.90 -33.15 -9.95
C ASN A 528 34.55 -32.48 -10.24
N ILE A 529 33.90 -31.90 -9.23
CA ILE A 529 32.81 -30.96 -9.47
C ILE A 529 33.41 -29.62 -9.91
N VAL A 530 33.06 -29.18 -11.11
CA VAL A 530 33.42 -27.85 -11.61
C VAL A 530 32.43 -26.83 -11.05
N PHE A 531 32.93 -25.77 -10.44
CA PHE A 531 32.12 -24.66 -9.97
C PHE A 531 32.15 -23.53 -11.00
N GLU A 532 30.99 -22.96 -11.30
CA GLU A 532 30.86 -21.73 -12.09
C GLU A 532 30.05 -20.72 -11.29
N VAL A 533 30.59 -19.52 -11.10
CA VAL A 533 29.87 -18.44 -10.42
C VAL A 533 29.16 -17.58 -11.47
N ILE A 534 27.84 -17.47 -11.34
CA ILE A 534 26.99 -16.65 -12.21
C ILE A 534 26.36 -15.49 -11.43
N PRO A 535 26.05 -14.36 -12.09
CA PRO A 535 25.27 -13.28 -11.47
C PRO A 535 23.96 -13.80 -10.88
N SER A 536 23.59 -13.33 -9.68
CA SER A 536 22.41 -13.85 -8.98
C SER A 536 21.09 -13.63 -9.72
N LEU A 537 20.97 -12.56 -10.52
CA LEU A 537 19.76 -12.32 -11.31
C LEU A 537 19.60 -13.32 -12.48
N ARG A 538 20.67 -14.03 -12.89
CA ARG A 538 20.59 -15.08 -13.91
C ARG A 538 20.03 -16.37 -13.34
N LYS A 539 19.24 -17.06 -14.15
CA LYS A 539 18.69 -18.36 -13.81
C LYS A 539 19.80 -19.40 -13.72
N ARG A 540 19.76 -20.23 -12.67
CA ARG A 540 20.77 -21.26 -12.37
C ARG A 540 20.41 -22.57 -13.04
N GLU A 541 21.35 -23.18 -13.75
CA GLU A 541 21.20 -24.57 -14.20
C GLU A 541 21.52 -25.53 -13.04
N ARG A 542 20.56 -26.39 -12.68
CA ARG A 542 20.69 -27.29 -11.51
C ARG A 542 21.01 -28.75 -11.90
N ASN A 543 20.69 -29.14 -13.13
CA ASN A 543 20.66 -30.54 -13.55
C ASN A 543 21.93 -31.01 -14.29
N GLU A 544 22.93 -30.14 -14.49
CA GLU A 544 24.18 -30.53 -15.14
C GLU A 544 25.00 -31.46 -14.23
N LYS A 545 25.47 -32.58 -14.80
CA LYS A 545 26.28 -33.57 -14.08
C LYS A 545 27.73 -33.09 -13.99
N GLY A 546 28.34 -33.22 -12.81
CA GLY A 546 29.73 -32.82 -12.58
C GLY A 546 29.98 -31.31 -12.57
N LYS A 547 28.93 -30.49 -12.64
CA LYS A 547 29.04 -29.03 -12.60
C LYS A 547 28.01 -28.43 -11.64
N MET A 548 28.42 -27.38 -10.94
CA MET A 548 27.58 -26.59 -10.05
C MET A 548 27.66 -25.12 -10.43
N TYR A 549 26.55 -24.60 -10.93
CA TYR A 549 26.37 -23.16 -11.06
C TYR A 549 25.96 -22.61 -9.69
N LEU A 550 26.63 -21.56 -9.25
CA LEU A 550 26.43 -20.91 -7.95
C LEU A 550 26.35 -19.42 -8.16
N ASN A 551 25.62 -18.71 -7.31
CA ASN A 551 25.61 -17.26 -7.33
C ASN A 551 26.18 -16.68 -6.02
N PRO A 552 26.42 -15.35 -5.96
CA PRO A 552 26.91 -14.70 -4.74
C PRO A 552 26.13 -15.02 -3.45
N TYR A 553 24.79 -15.19 -3.49
CA TYR A 553 24.00 -15.58 -2.30
C TYR A 553 24.30 -17.02 -1.89
N ASN A 554 24.41 -17.95 -2.84
CA ASN A 554 24.82 -19.34 -2.57
C ASN A 554 26.18 -19.40 -1.86
N LEU A 555 27.06 -18.44 -2.13
CA LEU A 555 28.43 -18.42 -1.61
C LEU A 555 28.60 -17.53 -0.36
N SER A 556 27.52 -16.87 0.08
CA SER A 556 27.50 -16.03 1.27
C SER A 556 26.33 -16.41 2.19
N ASP A 557 25.17 -15.78 2.01
CA ASP A 557 23.98 -15.91 2.86
C ASP A 557 23.46 -17.37 2.94
N TRP A 558 23.65 -18.16 1.89
CA TRP A 558 23.16 -19.55 1.79
C TRP A 558 24.27 -20.59 1.73
N LEU A 559 25.49 -20.23 2.14
CA LEU A 559 26.67 -21.10 2.09
C LEU A 559 26.45 -22.49 2.74
N PRO A 560 25.76 -22.64 3.89
CA PRO A 560 25.50 -23.95 4.46
C PRO A 560 24.64 -24.85 3.56
N ASN A 561 23.61 -24.29 2.92
CA ASN A 561 22.74 -25.03 2.01
C ASN A 561 23.52 -25.47 0.76
N THR A 562 24.34 -24.57 0.23
CA THR A 562 25.23 -24.84 -0.91
C THR A 562 26.22 -25.97 -0.61
N PHE A 563 26.78 -26.01 0.59
CA PHE A 563 27.68 -27.08 0.99
C PHE A 563 26.95 -28.44 1.07
N MET A 564 25.71 -28.46 1.54
CA MET A 564 24.88 -29.68 1.52
C MET A 564 24.53 -30.12 0.09
N GLU A 565 24.22 -29.18 -0.81
CA GLU A 565 24.00 -29.45 -2.23
C GLU A 565 25.25 -30.07 -2.87
N TYR A 566 26.43 -29.52 -2.56
CA TYR A 566 27.71 -30.09 -2.97
C TYR A 566 27.87 -31.53 -2.49
N LEU A 567 27.69 -31.81 -1.19
CA LEU A 567 27.77 -33.18 -0.64
C LEU A 567 26.81 -34.15 -1.35
N GLY A 568 25.60 -33.69 -1.69
CA GLY A 568 24.64 -34.45 -2.47
C GLY A 568 25.15 -34.80 -3.88
N LYS A 569 25.64 -33.81 -4.63
CA LYS A 569 26.15 -34.02 -6.00
C LYS A 569 27.40 -34.91 -6.07
N ILE A 570 28.23 -34.96 -5.02
CA ILE A 570 29.37 -35.88 -4.97
C ILE A 570 28.90 -37.34 -4.87
N SER A 571 27.69 -37.56 -4.33
CA SER A 571 27.10 -38.90 -4.16
C SER A 571 26.25 -39.38 -5.35
N GLU A 572 26.02 -38.53 -6.35
CA GLU A 572 25.34 -38.84 -7.62
C GLU A 572 26.30 -39.47 -8.65
#